data_AF-A0A2E8EBW0-F1
#
_entry.id   AF-A0A2E8EBW0-F1
#
_cell.length_a   1.000
_cell.length_b   1.000
_cell.length_c   1.000
_cell.angle_alpha   90.00
_cell.angle_beta   90.00
_cell.angle_gamma   90.00
#
_symmetry.space_group_name_H-M   'P 1'
#
loop_
_entity.id
_entity.type
_entity.pdbx_description
1 polymer ?
#
loop_
_entity_poly.entity_id
_entity_poly.type
_entity_poly.pdbx_seq_one_letter_code
_entity_poly.pdbx_strand_id
1 'polypeptide(L)'
;MSQQIASIETEGQYRSAVKQLDQDKKPPFLLRLLMNALESYRQARKMGWSRPQNKYGLTVFHSFRLDRSDDRPLIDLVMKACLTEFTELDGPAGQYIRGLLEDPNLMGFIFVHDCLEERTKYEGMTFSFGRVATGQARHRDRFDLILESEVSNGSSQGLSRVRAYVDPFKSPIQKNLASVFIHESPRASEAQELFLKGAETYSLWQGDADRAWQHWTQRYINYFGPRTTSVGDSYFPTAVDRLAAAEPLRDAA
;
A
#
# COMPACT_ATOMS: atom_id res chain seq x y z
N MET A 1 -26.56 -23.70 6.07
CA MET A 1 -26.38 -22.24 5.87
C MET A 1 -24.92 -21.79 5.78
N SER A 2 -23.92 -22.62 6.11
CA SER A 2 -22.48 -22.28 6.09
C SER A 2 -21.83 -22.30 4.70
N GLN A 3 -22.39 -23.00 3.71
CA GLN A 3 -21.77 -23.16 2.38
C GLN A 3 -21.94 -21.94 1.46
N GLN A 4 -22.84 -21.01 1.76
CA GLN A 4 -23.15 -19.89 0.85
C GLN A 4 -22.25 -18.66 1.00
N ILE A 5 -21.38 -18.63 2.02
CA ILE A 5 -20.51 -17.47 2.33
C ILE A 5 -19.11 -17.63 1.70
N ALA A 6 -18.76 -18.82 1.19
CA ALA A 6 -17.41 -19.12 0.72
C ALA A 6 -17.00 -18.34 -0.54
N SER A 7 -17.94 -18.04 -1.44
CA SER A 7 -17.69 -17.18 -2.61
C SER A 7 -18.91 -16.30 -2.90
N ILE A 8 -18.67 -15.00 -3.06
CA ILE A 8 -19.65 -14.07 -3.63
C ILE A 8 -19.29 -13.93 -5.10
N GLU A 9 -20.22 -14.28 -5.99
CA GLU A 9 -19.99 -14.31 -7.44
C GLU A 9 -20.93 -13.37 -8.19
N THR A 10 -22.08 -13.04 -7.60
CA THR A 10 -23.14 -12.22 -8.21
C THR A 10 -23.43 -10.94 -7.42
N GLU A 11 -23.96 -9.91 -8.09
CA GLU A 11 -24.42 -8.66 -7.44
C GLU A 11 -25.54 -8.94 -6.43
N GLY A 12 -26.39 -9.95 -6.68
CA GLY A 12 -27.45 -10.36 -5.74
C GLY A 12 -26.88 -10.92 -4.44
N GLN A 13 -25.89 -11.82 -4.53
CA GLN A 13 -25.16 -12.33 -3.36
C GLN A 13 -24.42 -11.21 -2.62
N TYR A 14 -23.79 -10.30 -3.36
CA TYR A 14 -23.10 -9.14 -2.78
C TYR A 14 -24.05 -8.28 -1.94
N ARG A 15 -25.22 -7.91 -2.50
CA ARG A 15 -26.24 -7.13 -1.77
C ARG A 15 -26.79 -7.87 -0.55
N SER A 16 -26.99 -9.18 -0.66
CA SER A 16 -27.42 -10.02 0.46
C SER A 16 -26.37 -10.04 1.58
N ALA A 17 -25.10 -10.23 1.23
CA ALA A 17 -23.98 -10.22 2.16
C ALA A 17 -23.81 -8.85 2.86
N VAL A 18 -23.97 -7.73 2.14
CA VAL A 18 -23.96 -6.39 2.75
C VAL A 18 -25.12 -6.24 3.75
N LYS A 19 -26.35 -6.61 3.37
CA LYS A 19 -27.49 -6.58 4.30
C LYS A 19 -27.25 -7.45 5.54
N GLN A 20 -26.57 -8.58 5.37
CA GLN A 20 -26.22 -9.45 6.49
C GLN A 20 -25.18 -8.79 7.41
N LEU A 21 -24.23 -8.00 6.91
CA LEU A 21 -23.32 -7.24 7.79
C LEU A 21 -24.08 -6.25 8.68
N ASP A 22 -25.11 -5.61 8.14
CA ASP A 22 -25.90 -4.59 8.83
C ASP A 22 -26.86 -5.16 9.89
N GLN A 23 -27.06 -6.49 9.92
CA GLN A 23 -27.99 -7.19 10.82
C GLN A 23 -27.26 -7.90 11.96
N ASP A 24 -27.54 -7.52 13.22
CA ASP A 24 -27.16 -8.15 14.49
C ASP A 24 -25.69 -8.57 14.71
N LYS A 25 -25.31 -8.73 15.99
CA LYS A 25 -23.95 -9.14 16.40
C LYS A 25 -23.64 -10.56 15.93
N LYS A 26 -22.97 -10.67 14.78
CA LYS A 26 -22.41 -11.95 14.29
C LYS A 26 -21.15 -12.33 15.07
N PRO A 27 -20.91 -13.63 15.30
CA PRO A 27 -19.63 -14.12 15.80
C PRO A 27 -18.44 -13.60 14.96
N PRO A 28 -17.31 -13.25 15.59
CA PRO A 28 -16.14 -12.71 14.88
C PRO A 28 -15.65 -13.56 13.71
N PHE A 29 -15.74 -14.89 13.79
CA PHE A 29 -15.33 -15.78 12.70
C PHE A 29 -16.23 -15.65 11.46
N LEU A 30 -17.54 -15.48 11.63
CA LEU A 30 -18.47 -15.28 10.51
C LEU A 30 -18.28 -13.90 9.88
N LEU A 31 -18.00 -12.88 10.70
CA LEU A 31 -17.66 -11.55 10.20
C LEU A 31 -16.38 -11.59 9.37
N ARG A 32 -15.34 -12.33 9.82
CA ARG A 32 -14.11 -12.55 9.03
C ARG A 32 -14.41 -13.21 7.69
N LEU A 33 -15.17 -14.30 7.67
CA LEU A 33 -15.52 -14.99 6.42
C LEU A 33 -16.28 -14.07 5.45
N LEU A 34 -17.32 -13.39 5.95
CA LEU A 34 -18.16 -12.51 5.14
C LEU A 34 -17.39 -11.30 4.60
N MET A 35 -16.55 -10.68 5.45
CA MET A 35 -15.74 -9.53 5.06
C MET A 35 -14.69 -9.89 4.00
N ASN A 36 -14.01 -11.02 4.15
CA ASN A 36 -13.05 -11.47 3.14
C ASN A 36 -13.76 -11.83 1.82
N ALA A 37 -14.93 -12.48 1.85
CA ALA A 37 -15.69 -12.78 0.64
C ALA A 37 -16.16 -11.50 -0.09
N LEU A 38 -16.63 -10.50 0.65
CA LEU A 38 -16.97 -9.17 0.11
C LEU A 38 -15.76 -8.46 -0.47
N GLU A 39 -14.63 -8.55 0.22
CA GLU A 39 -13.37 -7.97 -0.24
C GLU A 39 -12.93 -8.61 -1.56
N SER A 40 -12.90 -9.94 -1.67
CA SER A 40 -12.56 -10.65 -2.90
C SER A 40 -13.50 -10.29 -4.05
N TYR A 41 -14.80 -10.19 -3.80
CA TYR A 41 -15.77 -9.76 -4.81
C TYR A 41 -15.50 -8.35 -5.32
N ARG A 42 -15.24 -7.41 -4.40
CA ARG A 42 -14.96 -6.00 -4.71
C ARG A 42 -13.66 -5.86 -5.49
N GLN A 43 -12.63 -6.57 -5.06
CA GLN A 43 -11.33 -6.64 -5.71
C GLN A 43 -11.44 -7.07 -7.17
N ALA A 44 -12.12 -8.18 -7.44
CA ALA A 44 -12.33 -8.70 -8.80
C ALA A 44 -13.06 -7.73 -9.75
N ARG A 45 -13.79 -6.75 -9.19
CA ARG A 45 -14.61 -5.79 -9.94
C ARG A 45 -14.13 -4.34 -9.81
N LYS A 46 -12.92 -4.12 -9.32
CA LYS A 46 -12.33 -2.80 -9.09
C LYS A 46 -13.21 -1.87 -8.22
N MET A 47 -13.92 -2.43 -7.24
CA MET A 47 -14.79 -1.68 -6.34
C MET A 47 -14.05 -1.29 -5.04
N GLY A 48 -14.14 -0.03 -4.65
CA GLY A 48 -13.49 0.47 -3.43
C GLY A 48 -11.95 0.43 -3.46
N TRP A 49 -11.35 0.47 -2.26
CA TRP A 49 -9.93 0.74 -2.05
C TRP A 49 -9.02 -0.50 -2.01
N SER A 50 -9.56 -1.70 -2.22
CA SER A 50 -8.74 -2.92 -2.13
C SER A 50 -8.50 -3.53 -3.49
N ARG A 51 -7.27 -3.96 -3.76
CA ARG A 51 -6.93 -4.83 -4.88
C ARG A 51 -6.03 -5.98 -4.39
N PRO A 52 -6.07 -7.14 -5.07
CA PRO A 52 -5.22 -8.27 -4.71
C PRO A 52 -3.73 -7.99 -4.94
N GLN A 53 -3.39 -7.25 -6.00
CA GLN A 53 -2.02 -7.17 -6.51
C GLN A 53 -1.05 -6.47 -5.56
N ASN A 54 -1.52 -5.52 -4.76
CA ASN A 54 -0.70 -4.76 -3.81
C ASN A 54 -0.77 -5.29 -2.37
N LYS A 55 -1.48 -6.41 -2.12
CA LYS A 55 -1.83 -6.87 -0.75
C LYS A 55 -1.76 -8.39 -0.56
N TYR A 56 -1.41 -9.16 -1.59
CA TYR A 56 -1.26 -10.60 -1.47
C TYR A 56 0.06 -10.95 -0.77
N GLY A 57 -0.01 -11.80 0.25
CA GLY A 57 1.16 -12.22 1.04
C GLY A 57 1.73 -11.14 1.97
N LEU A 58 1.05 -10.00 2.11
CA LEU A 58 1.46 -8.87 2.95
C LEU A 58 0.57 -8.80 4.19
N THR A 59 1.16 -8.38 5.31
CA THR A 59 0.43 -8.01 6.53
C THR A 59 0.63 -6.55 6.81
N VAL A 60 -0.41 -5.76 6.61
CA VAL A 60 -0.46 -4.34 6.98
C VAL A 60 -0.70 -4.25 8.47
N PHE A 61 0.27 -3.68 9.18
CA PHE A 61 0.19 -3.53 10.63
C PHE A 61 -0.14 -2.10 11.06
N HIS A 62 0.31 -1.07 10.32
CA HIS A 62 -0.10 0.34 10.52
C HIS A 62 -0.59 0.95 9.22
N SER A 63 -1.50 1.93 9.32
CA SER A 63 -2.08 2.60 8.17
C SER A 63 -2.34 4.07 8.48
N PHE A 64 -1.98 4.95 7.55
CA PHE A 64 -2.17 6.39 7.68
C PHE A 64 -2.96 6.94 6.50
N ARG A 65 -3.71 8.01 6.75
CA ARG A 65 -4.35 8.81 5.72
C ARG A 65 -3.46 10.00 5.39
N LEU A 66 -3.29 10.25 4.09
CA LEU A 66 -2.64 11.46 3.60
C LEU A 66 -3.68 12.59 3.45
N ASP A 67 -3.26 13.79 3.83
CA ASP A 67 -3.87 15.03 3.41
C ASP A 67 -3.12 15.58 2.20
N ARG A 68 -3.85 15.88 1.12
CA ARG A 68 -3.24 16.31 -0.14
C ARG A 68 -2.45 17.61 0.01
N SER A 69 -2.92 18.53 0.84
CA SER A 69 -2.33 19.86 0.99
C SER A 69 -1.13 19.79 1.92
N ASP A 70 -1.31 19.19 3.09
CA ASP A 70 -0.26 19.15 4.12
C ASP A 70 0.87 18.18 3.75
N ASP A 71 0.56 17.08 3.06
CA ASP A 71 1.55 16.05 2.70
C ASP A 71 2.03 16.17 1.25
N ARG A 72 1.77 17.32 0.60
CA ARG A 72 2.16 17.56 -0.79
C ARG A 72 3.64 17.26 -1.07
N PRO A 73 4.61 17.63 -0.21
CA PRO A 73 6.02 17.30 -0.45
C PRO A 73 6.28 15.80 -0.55
N LEU A 74 5.61 14.99 0.28
CA LEU A 74 5.73 13.53 0.25
C LEU A 74 5.11 12.95 -1.03
N ILE A 75 3.97 13.50 -1.47
CA ILE A 75 3.31 13.11 -2.72
C ILE A 75 4.16 13.45 -3.95
N ASP A 76 4.81 14.62 -3.95
CA ASP A 76 5.71 15.02 -5.05
C ASP A 76 6.95 14.11 -5.09
N LEU A 77 7.47 13.69 -3.93
CA LEU A 77 8.58 12.73 -3.86
C LEU A 77 8.17 11.34 -4.38
N VAL A 78 6.93 10.89 -4.15
CA VAL A 78 6.38 9.69 -4.79
C VAL A 78 6.45 9.83 -6.31
N MET A 79 5.95 10.95 -6.86
CA MET A 79 5.97 11.18 -8.31
C MET A 79 7.39 11.11 -8.86
N LYS A 80 8.34 11.77 -8.19
CA LYS A 80 9.74 11.82 -8.60
C LYS A 80 10.36 10.42 -8.61
N ALA A 81 10.20 9.67 -7.52
CA ALA A 81 10.65 8.28 -7.44
C ALA A 81 10.03 7.41 -8.55
N CYS A 82 8.73 7.57 -8.83
CA CYS A 82 8.09 6.79 -9.90
C CYS A 82 8.67 7.07 -11.27
N LEU A 83 8.84 8.34 -11.63
CA LEU A 83 9.30 8.71 -12.96
C LEU A 83 10.79 8.41 -13.16
N THR A 84 11.58 8.46 -12.10
CA THR A 84 13.01 8.14 -12.15
C THR A 84 13.26 6.64 -12.25
N GLU A 85 12.57 5.82 -11.45
CA GLU A 85 12.85 4.38 -11.39
C GLU A 85 12.18 3.58 -12.52
N PHE A 86 11.13 4.11 -13.15
CA PHE A 86 10.33 3.39 -14.14
C PHE A 86 10.26 4.14 -15.47
N THR A 87 11.24 3.92 -16.35
CA THR A 87 11.26 4.50 -17.71
C THR A 87 10.01 4.14 -18.53
N GLU A 88 9.37 3.01 -18.24
CA GLU A 88 8.11 2.58 -18.85
C GLU A 88 6.92 3.51 -18.55
N LEU A 89 7.08 4.41 -17.58
CA LEU A 89 6.10 5.42 -17.22
C LEU A 89 6.22 6.71 -18.06
N ASP A 90 7.16 6.82 -19.00
CA ASP A 90 7.28 8.01 -19.87
C ASP A 90 6.10 8.23 -20.84
N GLY A 91 5.16 7.28 -20.90
CA GLY A 91 3.98 7.34 -21.76
C GLY A 91 2.65 7.62 -21.04
N PRO A 92 1.54 7.05 -21.54
CA PRO A 92 0.20 7.24 -20.98
C PRO A 92 0.07 6.87 -19.49
N ALA A 93 0.92 5.96 -19.01
CA ALA A 93 0.95 5.53 -17.62
C ALA A 93 1.42 6.65 -16.67
N GLY A 94 2.55 7.32 -16.98
CA GLY A 94 3.00 8.46 -16.20
C GLY A 94 2.08 9.67 -16.34
N GLN A 95 1.48 9.89 -17.51
CA GLN A 95 0.43 10.91 -17.66
C GLN A 95 -0.77 10.64 -16.75
N TYR A 96 -1.19 9.37 -16.65
CA TYR A 96 -2.24 8.97 -15.72
C TYR A 96 -1.83 9.22 -14.26
N ILE A 97 -0.62 8.82 -13.86
CA ILE A 97 -0.12 9.04 -12.49
C ILE A 97 -0.08 10.54 -12.18
N ARG A 98 0.45 11.37 -13.08
CA ARG A 98 0.44 12.84 -12.96
C ARG A 98 -0.97 13.39 -12.77
N GLY A 99 -1.87 13.06 -13.69
CA GLY A 99 -3.26 13.49 -13.60
C GLY A 99 -4.03 12.94 -12.40
N LEU A 100 -3.59 11.83 -11.80
CA LEU A 100 -4.14 11.30 -10.55
C LEU A 100 -3.61 12.07 -9.34
N LEU A 101 -2.29 12.23 -9.22
CA LEU A 101 -1.66 12.89 -8.06
C LEU A 101 -1.93 14.40 -8.02
N GLU A 102 -2.27 15.01 -9.15
CA GLU A 102 -2.69 16.41 -9.21
C GLU A 102 -4.18 16.61 -8.87
N ASP A 103 -4.98 15.55 -8.88
CA ASP A 103 -6.44 15.62 -8.69
C ASP A 103 -6.80 16.29 -7.34
N PRO A 104 -7.72 17.27 -7.33
CA PRO A 104 -8.13 17.93 -6.09
C PRO A 104 -8.86 16.99 -5.11
N ASN A 105 -9.44 15.90 -5.61
CA ASN A 105 -10.12 14.87 -4.83
C ASN A 105 -9.25 13.62 -4.62
N LEU A 106 -7.93 13.76 -4.74
CA LEU A 106 -6.97 12.69 -4.45
C LEU A 106 -7.22 12.16 -3.04
N MET A 107 -7.40 10.86 -2.95
CA MET A 107 -7.30 10.10 -1.71
C MET A 107 -5.91 9.47 -1.68
N GLY A 108 -5.25 9.54 -0.52
CA GLY A 108 -3.93 8.95 -0.31
C GLY A 108 -3.87 8.21 1.03
N PHE A 109 -3.18 7.09 1.05
CA PHE A 109 -2.92 6.30 2.25
C PHE A 109 -1.50 5.73 2.23
N ILE A 110 -0.92 5.56 3.40
CA ILE A 110 0.32 4.80 3.58
C ILE A 110 -0.03 3.52 4.33
N PHE A 111 0.37 2.37 3.79
CA PHE A 111 0.23 1.07 4.44
C PHE A 111 1.60 0.51 4.80
N VAL A 112 1.93 0.47 6.08
CA VAL A 112 3.17 -0.14 6.55
C VAL A 112 2.93 -1.62 6.76
N HIS A 113 3.79 -2.44 6.15
CA HIS A 113 3.56 -3.87 6.01
C HIS A 113 4.82 -4.71 6.21
N ASP A 114 4.61 -5.99 6.53
CA ASP A 114 5.62 -7.04 6.39
C ASP A 114 5.15 -8.12 5.40
N CYS A 115 6.10 -8.84 4.81
CA CYS A 115 5.81 -10.09 4.09
C CYS A 115 6.97 -11.08 4.18
N LEU A 116 6.63 -12.34 3.89
CA LEU A 116 7.58 -13.42 3.72
C LEU A 116 7.42 -13.99 2.30
N GLU A 117 8.46 -13.87 1.48
CA GLU A 117 8.50 -14.38 0.12
C GLU A 117 9.72 -15.25 -0.07
N GLU A 118 9.53 -16.51 -0.49
CA GLU A 118 10.63 -17.46 -0.76
C GLU A 118 11.68 -17.58 0.36
N ARG A 119 11.25 -17.42 1.62
CA ARG A 119 12.05 -17.38 2.87
C ARG A 119 12.74 -16.05 3.19
N THR A 120 12.69 -15.08 2.29
CA THR A 120 13.17 -13.73 2.54
C THR A 120 12.07 -12.90 3.20
N LYS A 121 12.42 -12.25 4.31
CA LYS A 121 11.54 -11.31 5.00
C LYS A 121 11.71 -9.93 4.42
N TYR A 122 10.61 -9.25 4.18
CA TYR A 122 10.61 -7.85 3.82
C TYR A 122 9.75 -7.06 4.78
N GLU A 123 10.16 -5.82 5.01
CA GLU A 123 9.33 -4.81 5.64
C GLU A 123 9.27 -3.60 4.72
N GLY A 124 8.07 -3.08 4.53
CA GLY A 124 7.77 -2.14 3.47
C GLY A 124 6.69 -1.12 3.79
N MET A 125 6.54 -0.16 2.88
CA MET A 125 5.41 0.74 2.85
C MET A 125 4.81 0.82 1.46
N THR A 126 3.49 0.90 1.41
CA THR A 126 2.75 1.14 0.19
C THR A 126 2.15 2.54 0.26
N PHE A 127 2.60 3.41 -0.63
CA PHE A 127 1.93 4.67 -0.92
C PHE A 127 0.81 4.39 -1.91
N SER A 128 -0.43 4.44 -1.41
CA SER A 128 -1.63 4.08 -2.14
C SER A 128 -2.43 5.34 -2.45
N PHE A 129 -2.65 5.60 -3.73
CA PHE A 129 -3.34 6.77 -4.24
C PHE A 129 -4.54 6.37 -5.10
N GLY A 130 -5.53 7.25 -5.14
CA GLY A 130 -6.72 6.98 -5.92
C GLY A 130 -7.76 8.08 -5.87
N ARG A 131 -8.73 7.99 -6.76
CA ARG A 131 -9.88 8.90 -6.84
C ARG A 131 -11.15 8.16 -7.22
N VAL A 132 -12.30 8.78 -6.97
CA VAL A 132 -13.58 8.26 -7.49
C VAL A 132 -13.54 8.33 -9.01
N ALA A 133 -13.82 7.20 -9.68
CA ALA A 133 -13.85 7.18 -11.13
C ALA A 133 -15.02 8.05 -11.65
N THR A 134 -14.75 8.89 -12.65
CA THR A 134 -15.73 9.84 -13.19
C THR A 134 -17.00 9.13 -13.67
N GLY A 135 -18.14 9.56 -13.12
CA GLY A 135 -19.46 9.00 -13.40
C GLY A 135 -19.71 7.61 -12.80
N GLN A 136 -18.82 7.08 -11.96
CA GLN A 136 -18.94 5.74 -11.38
C GLN A 136 -18.52 5.71 -9.91
N ALA A 137 -19.43 6.12 -9.02
CA ALA A 137 -19.19 6.31 -7.59
C ALA A 137 -18.69 5.06 -6.83
N ARG A 138 -18.91 3.84 -7.34
CA ARG A 138 -18.42 2.58 -6.74
C ARG A 138 -16.98 2.23 -7.11
N HIS A 139 -16.50 2.80 -8.21
CA HIS A 139 -15.21 2.43 -8.81
C HIS A 139 -14.15 3.49 -8.52
N ARG A 140 -12.89 3.05 -8.53
CA ARG A 140 -11.74 3.89 -8.20
C ARG A 140 -10.65 3.69 -9.23
N ASP A 141 -10.11 4.81 -9.68
CA ASP A 141 -8.78 4.89 -10.30
C ASP A 141 -7.74 4.74 -9.19
N ARG A 142 -6.68 3.95 -9.41
CA ARG A 142 -5.63 3.75 -8.41
C ARG A 142 -4.21 3.73 -8.95
N PHE A 143 -3.30 4.14 -8.08
CA PHE A 143 -1.87 4.00 -8.22
C PHE A 143 -1.28 3.57 -6.88
N ASP A 144 -0.42 2.56 -6.86
CA ASP A 144 0.30 2.13 -5.67
C ASP A 144 1.81 2.11 -5.96
N LEU A 145 2.61 2.75 -5.11
CA LEU A 145 4.06 2.60 -5.07
C LEU A 145 4.44 1.84 -3.79
N ILE A 146 5.18 0.75 -3.93
CA ILE A 146 5.61 -0.10 -2.82
C ILE A 146 7.12 0.01 -2.70
N LEU A 147 7.61 0.30 -1.51
CA LEU A 147 9.03 0.35 -1.18
C LEU A 147 9.29 -0.65 -0.07
N GLU A 148 10.23 -1.58 -0.29
CA GLU A 148 10.49 -2.67 0.64
C GLU A 148 11.97 -2.85 0.87
N SER A 149 12.30 -3.13 2.12
CA SER A 149 13.64 -3.49 2.57
C SER A 149 13.66 -4.95 2.97
N GLU A 150 14.69 -5.67 2.54
CA GLU A 150 15.00 -6.97 3.11
C GLU A 150 15.33 -6.83 4.60
N VAL A 151 14.78 -7.75 5.39
CA VAL A 151 15.05 -7.85 6.82
C VAL A 151 15.93 -9.07 7.08
N SER A 152 17.17 -8.82 7.48
CA SER A 152 18.15 -9.84 7.83
C SER A 152 18.71 -9.58 9.23
N ASN A 153 18.85 -10.64 10.02
CA ASN A 153 19.34 -10.60 11.40
C ASN A 153 18.64 -9.54 12.28
N GLY A 154 17.32 -9.38 12.10
CA GLY A 154 16.53 -8.41 12.85
C GLY A 154 16.86 -6.96 12.51
N SER A 155 17.18 -6.67 11.24
CA SER A 155 17.35 -5.30 10.77
C SER A 155 17.00 -5.14 9.29
N SER A 156 16.43 -3.99 8.95
CA SER A 156 16.39 -3.50 7.57
C SER A 156 17.80 -3.38 7.00
N GLN A 157 17.95 -3.75 5.73
CA GLN A 157 19.19 -3.63 4.95
C GLN A 157 19.21 -2.40 4.02
N GLY A 158 18.25 -1.48 4.17
CA GLY A 158 18.02 -0.39 3.21
C GLY A 158 17.06 -0.81 2.09
N LEU A 159 16.73 0.11 1.18
CA LEU A 159 15.76 -0.15 0.11
C LEU A 159 16.26 -1.30 -0.78
N SER A 160 15.48 -2.36 -0.87
CA SER A 160 15.83 -3.57 -1.63
C SER A 160 14.99 -3.73 -2.89
N ARG A 161 13.75 -3.22 -2.89
CA ARG A 161 12.87 -3.28 -4.07
C ARG A 161 11.82 -2.17 -4.07
N VAL A 162 11.43 -1.78 -5.27
CA VAL A 162 10.36 -0.81 -5.53
C VAL A 162 9.38 -1.42 -6.52
N ARG A 163 8.07 -1.36 -6.27
CA ARG A 163 7.06 -1.87 -7.21
C ARG A 163 6.00 -0.79 -7.45
N ALA A 164 5.61 -0.61 -8.70
CA ALA A 164 4.55 0.32 -9.07
C ALA A 164 3.37 -0.46 -9.67
N TYR A 165 2.15 -0.15 -9.21
CA TYR A 165 0.92 -0.69 -9.77
C TYR A 165 0.02 0.45 -10.21
N VAL A 166 -0.40 0.42 -11.47
CA VAL A 166 -1.26 1.43 -12.08
C VAL A 166 -2.55 0.74 -12.53
N ASP A 167 -3.68 1.11 -11.92
CA ASP A 167 -4.99 0.49 -12.16
C ASP A 167 -6.07 1.54 -12.46
N PRO A 168 -6.06 2.14 -13.67
CA PRO A 168 -7.15 2.97 -14.13
C PRO A 168 -8.44 2.15 -14.29
N PHE A 169 -9.57 2.74 -13.91
CA PHE A 169 -10.84 2.02 -13.94
C PHE A 169 -11.40 1.83 -15.37
N LYS A 170 -11.47 2.91 -16.17
CA LYS A 170 -12.07 2.91 -17.54
C LYS A 170 -11.07 2.74 -18.68
N SER A 171 -9.77 2.56 -18.41
CA SER A 171 -8.78 2.55 -19.47
C SER A 171 -8.58 1.15 -20.05
N PRO A 172 -8.51 0.99 -21.39
CA PRO A 172 -7.96 -0.22 -22.02
C PRO A 172 -6.46 -0.37 -21.73
N ILE A 173 -5.82 0.64 -21.11
CA ILE A 173 -4.58 0.49 -20.33
C ILE A 173 -4.91 -0.31 -19.06
N GLN A 174 -5.44 -1.53 -19.22
CA GLN A 174 -5.23 -2.60 -18.24
C GLN A 174 -3.84 -3.18 -18.52
N LYS A 175 -2.82 -2.33 -18.46
CA LYS A 175 -1.49 -2.84 -18.26
C LYS A 175 -1.41 -3.13 -16.77
N ASN A 176 -1.27 -4.40 -16.42
CA ASN A 176 -0.42 -4.71 -15.27
C ASN A 176 0.92 -4.07 -15.62
N LEU A 177 1.13 -2.81 -15.24
CA LEU A 177 2.42 -2.19 -15.38
C LEU A 177 3.33 -2.95 -14.42
N ALA A 178 4.20 -3.72 -15.06
CA ALA A 178 5.50 -4.17 -14.61
C ALA A 178 5.77 -4.00 -13.11
N SER A 179 5.91 -5.12 -12.42
CA SER A 179 6.82 -5.14 -11.27
C SER A 179 8.23 -4.95 -11.85
N VAL A 180 8.88 -3.83 -11.58
CA VAL A 180 10.33 -3.70 -11.82
C VAL A 180 10.99 -4.16 -10.55
N PHE A 181 11.80 -5.20 -10.63
CA PHE A 181 12.71 -5.52 -9.54
C PHE A 181 13.87 -4.54 -9.68
N ILE A 182 13.97 -3.58 -8.77
CA ILE A 182 15.19 -2.79 -8.64
C ILE A 182 16.24 -3.72 -8.04
N HIS A 183 16.89 -4.50 -8.90
CA HIS A 183 18.12 -5.19 -8.55
C HIS A 183 19.18 -4.11 -8.38
N GLU A 184 19.45 -3.77 -7.13
CA GLU A 184 20.52 -2.85 -6.71
C GLU A 184 20.17 -1.37 -6.97
N SER A 185 19.36 -0.79 -6.09
CA SER A 185 19.23 0.68 -6.04
C SER A 185 20.60 1.27 -5.72
N PRO A 186 21.16 2.15 -6.56
CA PRO A 186 22.31 2.94 -6.13
C PRO A 186 21.85 3.76 -4.92
N ARG A 187 22.65 3.77 -3.85
CA ARG A 187 22.36 4.42 -2.54
C ARG A 187 21.94 5.91 -2.60
N ALA A 188 21.87 6.52 -3.79
CA ALA A 188 21.51 7.90 -4.06
C ALA A 188 20.31 8.03 -5.04
N SER A 189 19.37 7.09 -5.05
CA SER A 189 18.18 7.16 -5.90
C SER A 189 16.99 7.89 -5.23
N GLU A 190 16.09 8.45 -6.03
CA GLU A 190 14.89 9.16 -5.54
C GLU A 190 13.96 8.24 -4.73
N ALA A 191 13.93 6.95 -5.06
CA ALA A 191 13.20 5.96 -4.27
C ALA A 191 13.86 5.71 -2.91
N GLN A 192 15.19 5.78 -2.81
CA GLN A 192 15.89 5.70 -1.53
C GLN A 192 15.55 6.93 -0.65
N GLU A 193 15.51 8.14 -1.22
CA GLU A 193 15.06 9.34 -0.49
C GLU A 193 13.61 9.17 0.01
N LEU A 194 12.70 8.69 -0.85
CA LEU A 194 11.31 8.42 -0.48
C LEU A 194 11.19 7.37 0.61
N PHE A 195 11.99 6.30 0.54
CA PHE A 195 12.01 5.24 1.55
C PHE A 195 12.41 5.80 2.92
N LEU A 196 13.45 6.63 2.98
CA LEU A 196 13.88 7.29 4.22
C LEU A 196 12.85 8.29 4.73
N LYS A 197 12.29 9.11 3.85
CA LYS A 197 11.26 10.08 4.25
C LYS A 197 10.00 9.39 4.76
N GLY A 198 9.63 8.27 4.15
CA GLY A 198 8.56 7.42 4.62
C GLY A 198 8.84 6.81 5.99
N ALA A 199 10.08 6.37 6.26
CA ALA A 199 10.48 5.85 7.56
C ALA A 199 10.36 6.92 8.67
N GLU A 200 10.81 8.14 8.38
CA GLU A 200 10.66 9.30 9.27
C GLU A 200 9.17 9.59 9.51
N THR A 201 8.38 9.61 8.43
CA THR A 201 6.92 9.83 8.50
C THR A 201 6.24 8.80 9.38
N TYR A 202 6.58 7.51 9.23
CA TYR A 202 6.08 6.45 10.11
C TYR A 202 6.44 6.70 11.58
N SER A 203 7.70 7.06 11.85
CA SER A 203 8.18 7.32 13.21
C SER A 203 7.43 8.46 13.89
N LEU A 204 7.11 9.50 13.12
CA LEU A 204 6.32 10.66 13.58
C LEU A 204 4.84 10.31 13.77
N TRP A 205 4.25 9.54 12.86
CA TRP A 205 2.80 9.33 12.80
C TRP A 205 2.30 8.07 13.52
N GLN A 206 3.17 7.14 13.89
CA GLN A 206 2.75 5.88 14.54
C GLN A 206 1.97 6.09 15.85
N GLY A 207 2.11 7.25 16.51
CA GLY A 207 1.32 7.65 17.68
C GLY A 207 0.22 8.69 17.40
N ASP A 208 0.05 9.12 16.15
CA ASP A 208 -0.88 10.17 15.76
C ASP A 208 -2.25 9.56 15.36
N ALA A 209 -3.24 9.74 16.23
CA ALA A 209 -4.59 9.21 16.04
C ALA A 209 -5.36 9.91 14.91
N ASP A 210 -5.04 11.17 14.59
CA ASP A 210 -5.73 11.93 13.53
C ASP A 210 -5.27 11.47 12.14
N ARG A 211 -4.02 11.03 12.05
CA ARG A 211 -3.44 10.42 10.85
C ARG A 211 -3.82 8.95 10.69
N ALA A 212 -4.08 8.25 11.79
CA ALA A 212 -4.38 6.82 11.78
C ALA A 212 -5.61 6.51 10.92
N TRP A 213 -5.42 5.73 9.86
CA TRP A 213 -6.54 5.22 9.09
C TRP A 213 -6.97 3.86 9.63
N GLN A 214 -7.99 3.87 10.47
CA GLN A 214 -8.61 2.66 11.00
C GLN A 214 -9.97 2.42 10.32
N HIS A 215 -9.98 1.64 9.23
CA HIS A 215 -11.25 1.19 8.68
C HIS A 215 -11.85 0.12 9.61
N TRP A 216 -13.12 0.27 10.02
CA TRP A 216 -13.77 -0.60 11.01
C TRP A 216 -13.74 -2.10 10.66
N THR A 217 -13.54 -2.42 9.39
CA THR A 217 -13.43 -3.79 8.88
C THR A 217 -12.01 -4.36 8.91
N GLN A 218 -10.98 -3.58 9.23
CA GLN A 218 -9.58 -4.02 9.21
C GLN A 218 -9.40 -5.30 10.03
N ARG A 219 -9.95 -5.34 11.25
CA ARG A 219 -9.91 -6.53 12.15
C ARG A 219 -10.54 -7.82 11.58
N TYR A 220 -11.24 -7.71 10.44
CA TYR A 220 -11.95 -8.79 9.78
C TYR A 220 -11.39 -9.15 8.40
N ILE A 221 -10.38 -8.45 7.91
CA ILE A 221 -9.77 -8.67 6.59
C ILE A 221 -8.37 -9.24 6.79
N ASN A 222 -8.04 -10.33 6.09
CA ASN A 222 -6.88 -11.17 6.43
C ASN A 222 -5.53 -10.46 6.34
N TYR A 223 -5.36 -9.51 5.42
CA TYR A 223 -4.09 -8.79 5.25
C TYR A 223 -3.91 -7.64 6.26
N PHE A 224 -4.91 -7.35 7.09
CA PHE A 224 -4.77 -6.47 8.25
C PHE A 224 -4.66 -7.34 9.50
N GLY A 225 -3.55 -7.24 10.21
CA GLY A 225 -3.32 -8.14 11.33
C GLY A 225 -2.06 -7.82 12.12
N PRO A 226 -1.86 -8.53 13.23
CA PRO A 226 -0.57 -8.48 13.93
C PRO A 226 0.52 -8.94 12.97
N ARG A 227 1.72 -8.37 13.11
CA ARG A 227 2.89 -8.71 12.30
C ARG A 227 3.01 -10.22 12.16
N THR A 228 3.18 -10.71 10.92
CA THR A 228 3.46 -12.14 10.71
C THR A 228 4.86 -12.51 11.18
N THR A 229 5.72 -11.51 11.34
CA THR A 229 7.08 -11.65 11.84
C THR A 229 7.23 -10.96 13.20
N SER A 230 7.62 -11.70 14.24
CA SER A 230 7.89 -11.15 15.57
C SER A 230 9.27 -10.50 15.60
N VAL A 231 9.37 -9.17 15.60
CA VAL A 231 10.69 -8.53 15.59
C VAL A 231 10.86 -7.20 16.36
N GLY A 232 9.77 -6.62 16.88
CA GLY A 232 9.68 -5.55 17.90
C GLY A 232 10.74 -4.43 17.87
N ASP A 233 10.56 -3.27 17.24
CA ASP A 233 9.45 -2.70 16.50
C ASP A 233 9.87 -2.47 15.04
N SER A 234 9.04 -1.82 14.22
CA SER A 234 9.28 -1.63 12.78
C SER A 234 10.75 -1.31 12.44
N TYR A 235 11.30 -1.94 11.40
CA TYR A 235 12.70 -1.72 11.00
C TYR A 235 12.92 -0.49 10.15
N PHE A 236 11.85 0.20 9.77
CA PHE A 236 11.91 1.44 9.02
C PHE A 236 12.78 2.53 9.69
N PRO A 237 12.60 2.86 10.98
CA PRO A 237 13.39 3.91 11.63
C PRO A 237 14.88 3.54 11.72
N THR A 238 15.19 2.26 11.98
CA THR A 238 16.59 1.79 12.11
C THR A 238 17.39 1.88 10.82
N ALA A 239 16.73 1.92 9.65
CA ALA A 239 17.39 2.11 8.37
C ALA A 239 17.94 3.54 8.21
N VAL A 240 17.24 4.53 8.78
CA VAL A 240 17.66 5.95 8.77
C VAL A 240 18.89 6.15 9.64
N ASP A 241 18.91 5.56 10.85
CA ASP A 241 20.03 5.68 11.79
C ASP A 241 21.32 5.05 11.25
N ARG A 242 21.23 3.93 10.52
CA ARG A 242 22.41 3.27 9.93
C ARG A 242 23.01 4.02 8.76
N LEU A 243 22.20 4.70 7.95
CA LEU A 243 22.69 5.53 6.85
C LEU A 243 23.29 6.84 7.37
N ALA A 244 22.69 7.46 8.39
CA ALA A 244 23.29 8.59 9.09
C ALA A 244 24.62 8.22 9.78
N ALA A 245 24.72 7.02 10.36
CA ALA A 245 25.95 6.51 10.96
C ALA A 245 27.01 6.04 9.94
N ALA A 246 26.64 5.84 8.67
CA ALA A 246 27.57 5.52 7.58
C ALA A 246 28.17 6.78 6.93
N GLU A 247 27.71 7.98 7.30
CA GLU A 247 28.36 9.26 6.98
C GLU A 247 29.34 9.72 8.09
N PRO A 248 30.44 9.00 8.31
CA PRO A 248 31.68 9.71 8.57
C PRO A 248 32.73 9.28 7.55
N LEU A 249 33.43 10.27 6.97
CA LEU A 249 34.51 10.18 5.96
C LEU A 249 34.15 10.62 4.53
N ARG A 250 33.41 11.72 4.36
CA ARG A 250 33.48 12.51 3.11
C ARG A 250 34.11 13.90 3.24
N ASP A 251 34.36 14.37 4.47
CA ASP A 251 35.07 15.65 4.72
C ASP A 251 36.51 15.47 5.23
N ALA A 252 37.16 14.36 4.87
CA ALA A 252 38.59 14.17 5.10
C ALA A 252 39.27 13.60 3.85
N ALA A 253 39.35 14.43 2.80
CA ALA A 253 40.30 14.28 1.70
C ALA A 253 40.61 15.66 1.09
#